data_AF-A0A9E5TZI9-F1
#
_entry.id   AF-A0A9E5TZI9-F1
#
_cell.length_a   1.000
_cell.length_b   1.000
_cell.length_c   1.000
_cell.angle_alpha   90.00
_cell.angle_beta   90.00
_cell.angle_gamma   90.00
#
_symmetry.space_group_name_H-M   'P 1'
#
loop_
_entity.id
_entity.type
_entity.pdbx_description
1 polymer ?
#
loop_
_entity_poly.entity_id
_entity_poly.type
_entity_poly.pdbx_seq_one_letter_code
_entity_poly.pdbx_strand_id
1 'polypeptide(L)'
;MNIEDLKPADILVFSGEKGSLVSEIIMLLTGAPVSHAAMVFREPQEIVEETPPAVAVHKAVERFQGRKIYVNRLVSGPTDIGPVLDAAQSYVNEEEPYAMSNLYLVGLLLVYQRFTPNTLTKRVMIRILKKLTAKILHRIHEHETPGKQPMVCSQFVYQCFEDAGGPYHLDLRDALLAMRPLMVSAEGGPASEDESTLDRVMRRVEEEGSPQLEERLLRASVQPASTAPDESEEELLAELRDALQSVEAPVSPEPEDDVIAVISRFAQAVHATHPESGPEVRLMATRGGVSLPALRFLHSQQAVFVTPADLLDGCKNLTRIGTIDI
;
A
#
# COMPACT_ATOMS: atom_id res chain seq x y z
N MET A 1 3.11 29.07 0.58
CA MET A 1 4.39 29.09 -0.17
C MET A 1 4.06 29.07 -1.65
N ASN A 2 5.00 29.45 -2.51
CA ASN A 2 4.85 29.40 -3.96
C ASN A 2 5.59 28.20 -4.54
N ILE A 3 5.28 27.83 -5.79
CA ILE A 3 6.00 26.77 -6.52
C ILE A 3 7.49 27.10 -6.61
N GLU A 4 7.84 28.36 -6.86
CA GLU A 4 9.24 28.81 -6.95
C GLU A 4 10.05 28.68 -5.65
N ASP A 5 9.39 28.46 -4.50
CA ASP A 5 10.05 28.21 -3.22
C ASP A 5 10.47 26.74 -3.04
N LEU A 6 10.01 25.85 -3.93
CA LEU A 6 10.31 24.43 -3.91
C LEU A 6 11.78 24.17 -4.23
N LYS A 7 12.34 23.14 -3.62
CA LYS A 7 13.70 22.65 -3.87
C LYS A 7 13.69 21.21 -4.34
N PRO A 8 14.71 20.79 -5.11
CA PRO A 8 14.91 19.38 -5.43
C PRO A 8 14.81 18.48 -4.20
N ALA A 9 14.13 17.35 -4.38
CA ALA A 9 13.76 16.37 -3.37
C ALA A 9 12.83 16.85 -2.24
N ASP A 10 12.19 18.01 -2.37
CA ASP A 10 11.02 18.30 -1.54
C ASP A 10 9.94 17.23 -1.80
N ILE A 11 9.44 16.65 -0.71
CA ILE A 11 8.38 15.65 -0.74
C ILE A 11 7.05 16.39 -0.80
N LEU A 12 6.27 16.09 -1.84
CA LEU A 12 4.97 16.68 -2.11
C LEU A 12 3.89 15.68 -1.74
N VAL A 13 3.04 16.01 -0.77
CA VAL A 13 1.93 15.17 -0.37
C VAL A 13 0.62 15.86 -0.72
N PHE A 14 -0.23 15.20 -1.48
CA PHE A 14 -1.40 15.80 -2.11
C PHE A 14 -2.67 15.42 -1.36
N SER A 15 -3.56 16.40 -1.17
CA SER A 15 -4.92 16.14 -0.67
C SER A 15 -5.69 15.18 -1.58
N GLY A 16 -6.74 14.55 -1.05
CA GLY A 16 -7.66 13.74 -1.86
C GLY A 16 -8.11 14.46 -3.14
N GLU A 17 -8.10 13.73 -4.26
CA GLU A 17 -8.64 14.21 -5.53
C GLU A 17 -10.18 14.12 -5.50
N LYS A 18 -10.86 15.22 -5.86
CA LYS A 18 -12.33 15.28 -5.83
C LYS A 18 -12.92 14.32 -6.86
N GLY A 19 -13.87 13.50 -6.44
CA GLY A 19 -14.54 12.51 -7.30
C GLY A 19 -13.73 11.25 -7.57
N SER A 20 -12.53 11.11 -6.98
CA SER A 20 -11.71 9.91 -7.10
C SER A 20 -12.02 8.94 -5.96
N LEU A 21 -12.73 7.85 -6.27
CA LEU A 21 -13.06 6.78 -5.30
C LEU A 21 -11.81 6.23 -4.60
N VAL A 22 -10.72 6.06 -5.35
CA VAL A 22 -9.44 5.58 -4.82
C VAL A 22 -8.88 6.56 -3.80
N SER A 23 -8.91 7.87 -4.11
CA SER A 23 -8.48 8.88 -3.16
C SER A 23 -9.31 8.88 -1.88
N GLU A 24 -10.64 8.75 -2.00
CA GLU A 24 -11.54 8.67 -0.85
C GLU A 24 -11.22 7.46 0.03
N ILE A 25 -11.03 6.28 -0.55
CA ILE A 25 -10.71 5.05 0.19
C ILE A 25 -9.36 5.14 0.88
N ILE A 26 -8.32 5.69 0.21
CA ILE A 26 -7.02 5.90 0.85
C ILE A 26 -7.16 6.82 2.05
N MET A 27 -7.89 7.92 1.92
CA MET A 27 -8.12 8.85 3.04
C MET A 27 -8.91 8.21 4.17
N LEU A 28 -9.92 7.37 3.86
CA LEU A 28 -10.68 6.62 4.87
C LEU A 28 -9.78 5.63 5.63
N LEU A 29 -9.03 4.79 4.90
CA LEU A 29 -8.19 3.75 5.47
C LEU A 29 -6.98 4.30 6.25
N THR A 30 -6.46 5.46 5.87
CA THR A 30 -5.31 6.10 6.54
C THR A 30 -5.72 7.14 7.58
N GLY A 31 -6.99 7.56 7.61
CA GLY A 31 -7.47 8.64 8.48
C GLY A 31 -6.79 9.99 8.22
N ALA A 32 -6.19 10.19 7.04
CA ALA A 32 -5.45 11.38 6.65
C ALA A 32 -6.13 12.09 5.46
N PRO A 33 -5.99 13.41 5.30
CA PRO A 33 -6.65 14.15 4.23
C PRO A 33 -5.90 14.05 2.88
N VAL A 34 -5.00 13.08 2.74
CA VAL A 34 -4.06 12.94 1.62
C VAL A 34 -4.17 11.57 0.99
N SER A 35 -3.96 11.50 -0.32
CA SER A 35 -4.10 10.26 -1.09
C SER A 35 -2.97 9.98 -2.07
N HIS A 36 -2.03 10.91 -2.24
CA HIS A 36 -0.95 10.77 -3.22
C HIS A 36 0.32 11.46 -2.76
N ALA A 37 1.46 11.00 -3.26
CA ALA A 37 2.76 11.60 -3.00
C ALA A 37 3.59 11.69 -4.30
N ALA A 38 4.43 12.72 -4.37
CA ALA A 38 5.43 12.93 -5.42
C ALA A 38 6.66 13.59 -4.80
N MET A 39 7.68 13.81 -5.62
CA MET A 39 8.89 14.51 -5.23
C MET A 39 9.23 15.60 -6.24
N VAL A 40 9.71 16.75 -5.79
CA VAL A 40 10.28 17.77 -6.69
C VAL A 40 11.55 17.21 -7.31
N PHE A 41 11.66 17.29 -8.63
CA PHE A 41 12.75 16.63 -9.35
C PHE A 41 13.99 17.53 -9.45
N ARG A 42 14.25 18.17 -10.59
CA ARG A 42 15.44 19.01 -10.79
C ARG A 42 15.15 20.49 -10.63
N GLU A 43 13.95 20.90 -11.03
CA GLU A 43 13.50 22.28 -10.98
C GLU A 43 12.21 22.40 -10.16
N PRO A 44 11.90 23.58 -9.56
CA PRO A 44 10.69 23.77 -8.74
C PRO A 44 9.38 23.43 -9.47
N GLN A 45 9.36 23.53 -10.80
CA GLN A 45 8.19 23.25 -11.64
C GLN A 45 8.11 21.80 -12.13
N GLU A 46 9.10 20.96 -11.82
CA GLU A 46 9.15 19.56 -12.21
C GLU A 46 8.90 18.66 -11.01
N ILE A 47 7.94 17.74 -11.15
CA ILE A 47 7.70 16.70 -10.16
C ILE A 47 7.93 15.34 -10.79
N VAL A 48 8.52 14.43 -10.03
CA VAL A 48 8.63 13.02 -10.37
C VAL A 48 7.70 12.22 -9.46
N GLU A 49 6.94 11.33 -10.07
CA GLU A 49 5.97 10.49 -9.36
C GLU A 49 5.76 9.18 -10.11
N GLU A 50 5.34 8.18 -9.35
CA GLU A 50 4.81 6.96 -9.92
C GLU A 50 3.30 7.11 -10.16
N THR A 51 2.94 7.17 -11.43
CA THR A 51 1.56 7.26 -11.94
C THR A 51 1.40 6.31 -13.12
N PRO A 52 0.20 5.78 -13.40
CA PRO A 52 0.02 4.94 -14.59
C PRO A 52 0.51 5.65 -15.88
N PRO A 53 1.27 4.96 -16.77
CA PRO A 53 1.65 3.55 -16.69
C PRO A 53 2.95 3.26 -15.93
N ALA A 54 3.80 4.26 -15.69
CA ALA A 54 5.14 4.12 -15.13
C ALA A 54 5.61 5.42 -14.46
N VAL A 55 6.73 5.36 -13.74
CA VAL A 55 7.38 6.55 -13.17
C VAL A 55 7.63 7.60 -14.26
N ALA A 56 7.18 8.84 -14.01
CA ALA A 56 7.24 9.91 -14.99
C ALA A 56 7.49 11.27 -14.34
N VAL A 57 7.98 12.21 -15.16
CA VAL A 57 8.17 13.62 -14.79
C VAL A 57 7.04 14.44 -15.37
N HIS A 58 6.39 15.25 -14.53
CA HIS A 58 5.26 16.11 -14.89
C HIS A 58 5.51 17.54 -14.46
N LYS A 59 4.74 18.47 -15.04
CA LYS A 59 4.74 19.86 -14.56
C LYS A 59 3.93 19.97 -13.27
N ALA A 60 4.51 20.58 -12.25
CA ALA A 60 3.88 20.80 -10.94
C ALA A 60 2.51 21.48 -11.10
N VAL A 61 2.43 22.53 -11.93
CA VAL A 61 1.19 23.31 -12.16
C VAL A 61 0.03 22.49 -12.71
N GLU A 62 0.29 21.42 -13.46
CA GLU A 62 -0.75 20.55 -14.01
C GLU A 62 -1.28 19.59 -12.94
N ARG A 63 -0.39 19.18 -12.03
CA ARG A 63 -0.67 18.20 -10.98
C ARG A 63 -1.25 18.81 -9.71
N PHE A 64 -1.04 20.11 -9.48
CA PHE A 64 -1.48 20.82 -8.28
C PHE A 64 -2.93 21.29 -8.35
N GLN A 65 -3.52 21.39 -9.55
CA GLN A 65 -4.84 22.01 -9.75
C GLN A 65 -5.92 21.38 -8.87
N GLY A 66 -6.58 22.23 -8.08
CA GLY A 66 -7.71 21.82 -7.25
C GLY A 66 -7.35 20.89 -6.10
N ARG A 67 -6.06 20.78 -5.76
CA ARG A 67 -5.53 19.98 -4.65
C ARG A 67 -4.65 20.83 -3.75
N LYS A 68 -4.76 20.59 -2.45
CA LYS A 68 -3.87 21.17 -1.46
C LYS A 68 -2.60 20.32 -1.37
N ILE A 69 -1.45 20.94 -1.52
CA ILE A 69 -0.14 20.27 -1.50
C ILE A 69 0.59 20.61 -0.22
N TYR A 70 0.90 19.60 0.58
CA TYR A 70 1.76 19.71 1.75
C TYR A 70 3.19 19.44 1.32
N VAL A 71 4.12 20.32 1.70
CA VAL A 71 5.51 20.22 1.30
C VAL A 71 6.36 19.90 2.51
N ASN A 72 7.06 18.78 2.45
CA ASN A 72 7.93 18.26 3.49
C ASN A 72 9.36 18.17 2.97
N ARG A 73 10.34 18.44 3.82
CA ARG A 73 11.77 18.39 3.47
C ARG A 73 12.55 17.62 4.53
N LEU A 74 13.49 16.80 4.07
CA LEU A 74 14.51 16.19 4.92
C LEU A 74 15.48 17.27 5.40
N VAL A 75 15.40 17.62 6.69
CA VAL A 75 16.20 18.74 7.26
C VAL A 75 17.47 18.27 7.96
N SER A 76 17.53 17.01 8.38
CA SER A 76 18.67 16.42 9.08
C SER A 76 19.61 15.62 8.17
N GLY A 77 19.38 15.65 6.86
CA GLY A 77 20.17 14.91 5.86
C GLY A 77 21.33 15.71 5.28
N PRO A 78 22.10 15.11 4.35
CA PRO A 78 23.13 15.79 3.59
C PRO A 78 22.62 17.01 2.82
N THR A 79 23.50 17.99 2.62
CA THR A 79 23.18 19.18 1.78
C THR A 79 23.18 18.87 0.30
N ASP A 80 23.99 17.89 -0.13
CA ASP A 80 23.95 17.37 -1.48
C ASP A 80 22.78 16.41 -1.59
N ILE A 81 21.89 16.65 -2.55
CA ILE A 81 20.70 15.81 -2.77
C ILE A 81 20.80 14.99 -4.06
N GLY A 82 21.93 15.12 -4.78
CA GLY A 82 22.21 14.42 -6.03
C GLY A 82 21.87 12.92 -5.98
N PRO A 83 22.29 12.17 -4.93
CA PRO A 83 21.99 10.75 -4.84
C PRO A 83 20.50 10.38 -4.88
N VAL A 84 19.62 11.19 -4.26
CA VAL A 84 18.15 10.96 -4.30
C VAL A 84 17.60 11.22 -5.70
N LEU A 85 18.12 12.26 -6.38
CA LEU A 85 17.72 12.59 -7.75
C LEU A 85 18.22 11.55 -8.76
N ASP A 86 19.40 10.99 -8.54
CA ASP A 86 19.98 9.94 -9.37
C ASP A 86 19.17 8.64 -9.25
N ALA A 87 18.74 8.29 -8.03
CA ALA A 87 17.82 7.16 -7.82
C ALA A 87 16.50 7.36 -8.58
N ALA A 88 15.85 8.52 -8.40
CA ALA A 88 14.61 8.84 -9.14
C ALA A 88 14.80 8.82 -10.66
N GLN A 89 15.95 9.31 -11.16
CA GLN A 89 16.28 9.26 -12.58
C GLN A 89 16.45 7.82 -13.09
N SER A 90 17.00 6.90 -12.29
CA SER A 90 17.10 5.49 -12.66
C SER A 90 15.72 4.89 -12.91
N TYR A 91 14.77 5.10 -11.99
CA TYR A 91 13.38 4.62 -12.12
C TYR A 91 12.66 5.20 -13.35
N VAL A 92 12.88 6.48 -13.66
CA VAL A 92 12.37 7.10 -14.89
C VAL A 92 12.98 6.45 -16.14
N ASN A 93 14.30 6.23 -16.15
CA ASN A 93 15.01 5.64 -17.30
C ASN A 93 14.64 4.17 -17.52
N GLU A 94 14.38 3.45 -16.43
CA GLU A 94 14.01 2.04 -16.46
C GLU A 94 12.54 1.85 -16.83
N GLU A 95 11.71 2.89 -16.87
CA GLU A 95 10.25 2.81 -17.01
C GLU A 95 9.68 1.84 -15.97
N GLU A 96 9.97 2.07 -14.69
CA GLU A 96 9.47 1.20 -13.63
C GLU A 96 7.93 1.28 -13.58
N PRO A 97 7.23 0.14 -13.71
CA PRO A 97 5.79 0.12 -13.95
C PRO A 97 5.00 0.44 -12.69
N TYR A 98 3.95 1.25 -12.85
CA TYR A 98 2.99 1.51 -11.80
C TYR A 98 2.33 0.22 -11.31
N ALA A 99 2.05 0.14 -10.01
CA ALA A 99 1.36 -0.99 -9.42
C ALA A 99 0.10 -1.40 -10.19
N MET A 100 -0.03 -2.72 -10.36
CA MET A 100 -0.79 -3.38 -11.43
C MET A 100 -2.26 -2.95 -11.57
N SER A 101 -2.84 -2.37 -10.52
CA SER A 101 -4.04 -1.54 -10.58
C SER A 101 -4.19 -0.71 -9.29
N ASN A 102 -5.11 0.26 -9.30
CA ASN A 102 -5.51 0.99 -8.09
C ASN A 102 -5.97 0.07 -6.95
N LEU A 103 -6.47 -1.12 -7.28
CA LEU A 103 -6.81 -2.13 -6.27
C LEU A 103 -5.59 -2.62 -5.50
N TYR A 104 -4.38 -2.62 -6.07
CA TYR A 104 -3.20 -3.18 -5.40
C TYR A 104 -2.88 -2.39 -4.13
N LEU A 105 -2.82 -1.05 -4.25
CA LEU A 105 -2.64 -0.15 -3.12
C LEU A 105 -3.74 -0.35 -2.07
N VAL A 106 -5.01 -0.40 -2.51
CA VAL A 106 -6.16 -0.62 -1.61
C VAL A 106 -6.08 -1.98 -0.92
N GLY A 107 -5.66 -3.03 -1.62
CA GLY A 107 -5.47 -4.37 -1.07
C GLY A 107 -4.38 -4.41 0.00
N LEU A 108 -3.24 -3.77 -0.26
CA LEU A 108 -2.17 -3.62 0.73
C LEU A 108 -2.65 -2.84 1.96
N LEU A 109 -3.39 -1.74 1.76
CA LEU A 109 -3.99 -0.99 2.87
C LEU A 109 -4.94 -1.87 3.69
N LEU A 110 -5.82 -2.66 3.05
CA LEU A 110 -6.74 -3.55 3.79
C LEU A 110 -6.02 -4.62 4.61
N VAL A 111 -4.82 -5.02 4.19
CA VAL A 111 -4.01 -6.05 4.88
C VAL A 111 -3.17 -5.45 6.00
N TYR A 112 -2.49 -4.32 5.74
CA TYR A 112 -1.54 -3.70 6.66
C TYR A 112 -2.17 -2.67 7.61
N GLN A 113 -3.30 -2.06 7.25
CA GLN A 113 -3.92 -1.07 8.12
C GLN A 113 -4.52 -1.72 9.37
N ARG A 114 -4.39 -1.00 10.48
CA ARG A 114 -4.91 -1.39 11.79
C ARG A 114 -6.35 -0.90 11.91
N PHE A 115 -7.28 -1.75 11.52
CA PHE A 115 -8.69 -1.52 11.73
C PHE A 115 -9.41 -2.86 11.91
N THR A 116 -10.59 -2.84 12.51
CA THR A 116 -11.41 -4.04 12.64
C THR A 116 -12.54 -3.97 11.61
N PRO A 117 -12.48 -4.75 10.50
CA PRO A 117 -13.49 -4.70 9.47
C PRO A 117 -14.84 -5.21 9.99
N ASN A 118 -15.92 -4.50 9.67
CA ASN A 118 -17.28 -5.02 9.83
C ASN A 118 -17.58 -6.12 8.79
N THR A 119 -18.75 -6.74 8.87
CA THR A 119 -19.14 -7.85 7.99
C THR A 119 -19.10 -7.46 6.51
N LEU A 120 -19.58 -6.26 6.16
CA LEU A 120 -19.57 -5.76 4.79
C LEU A 120 -18.14 -5.53 4.31
N THR A 121 -17.30 -4.90 5.11
CA THR A 121 -15.90 -4.64 4.77
C THR A 121 -15.13 -5.94 4.57
N LYS A 122 -15.31 -6.95 5.44
CA LYS A 122 -14.70 -8.28 5.28
C LYS A 122 -15.09 -8.91 3.94
N ARG A 123 -16.37 -8.87 3.59
CA ARG A 123 -16.90 -9.44 2.33
C ARG A 123 -16.28 -8.79 1.10
N VAL A 124 -16.22 -7.46 1.07
CA VAL A 124 -15.64 -6.72 -0.07
C VAL A 124 -14.14 -6.90 -0.12
N MET A 125 -13.45 -6.87 1.02
CA MET A 125 -12.01 -7.15 1.15
C MET A 125 -11.65 -8.52 0.55
N ILE A 126 -12.40 -9.58 0.88
CA ILE A 126 -12.16 -10.91 0.30
C ILE A 126 -12.28 -10.89 -1.22
N ARG A 127 -13.29 -10.21 -1.79
CA ARG A 127 -13.46 -10.09 -3.25
C ARG A 127 -12.31 -9.32 -3.89
N ILE A 128 -11.89 -8.20 -3.31
CA ILE A 128 -10.75 -7.40 -3.76
C ILE A 128 -9.47 -8.24 -3.75
N LEU A 129 -9.14 -8.90 -2.64
CA LEU A 129 -7.91 -9.70 -2.50
C LEU A 129 -7.91 -10.92 -3.44
N LYS A 130 -9.07 -11.56 -3.67
CA LYS A 130 -9.21 -12.62 -4.69
C LYS A 130 -8.92 -12.08 -6.09
N LYS A 131 -9.51 -10.95 -6.47
CA LYS A 131 -9.30 -10.33 -7.79
C LYS A 131 -7.83 -9.93 -7.99
N LEU A 132 -7.20 -9.34 -6.98
CA LEU A 132 -5.77 -9.00 -7.00
C LEU A 132 -4.88 -10.22 -7.14
N THR A 133 -5.15 -11.26 -6.36
CA THR A 133 -4.41 -12.52 -6.45
C THR A 133 -4.48 -13.09 -7.87
N ALA A 134 -5.68 -13.13 -8.47
CA ALA A 134 -5.86 -13.60 -9.85
C ALA A 134 -5.07 -12.75 -10.86
N LYS A 135 -5.06 -11.42 -10.71
CA LYS A 135 -4.27 -10.51 -11.57
C LYS A 135 -2.76 -10.72 -11.43
N ILE A 136 -2.26 -10.87 -10.21
CA ILE A 136 -0.84 -11.12 -9.94
C ILE A 136 -0.41 -12.45 -10.56
N LEU A 137 -1.19 -13.51 -10.33
CA LEU A 137 -0.91 -14.83 -10.90
C LEU A 137 -0.97 -14.83 -12.43
N HIS A 138 -1.92 -14.09 -13.04
CA HIS A 138 -1.99 -13.94 -14.48
C HIS A 138 -0.72 -13.29 -15.05
N ARG A 139 -0.22 -12.20 -14.44
CA ARG A 139 1.03 -11.57 -14.90
C ARG A 139 2.26 -12.47 -14.74
N ILE A 140 2.34 -13.23 -13.65
CA ILE A 140 3.39 -14.23 -13.46
C ILE A 140 3.34 -15.26 -14.60
N HIS A 141 2.15 -15.66 -15.02
CA HIS A 141 1.95 -16.63 -16.11
C HIS A 141 2.31 -16.06 -17.49
N GLU A 142 1.88 -14.82 -17.78
CA GLU A 142 2.11 -14.15 -19.07
C GLU A 142 3.52 -13.53 -19.19
N HIS A 143 4.37 -13.67 -18.16
CA HIS A 143 5.70 -13.05 -18.09
C HIS A 143 5.68 -11.53 -18.32
N GLU A 144 4.60 -10.86 -17.93
CA GLU A 144 4.48 -9.41 -18.04
C GLU A 144 5.49 -8.77 -17.07
N THR A 145 6.43 -7.97 -17.61
CA THR A 145 7.48 -7.23 -16.87
C THR A 145 8.44 -8.10 -16.02
N PRO A 146 9.28 -8.95 -16.65
CA PRO A 146 10.18 -9.83 -15.92
C PRO A 146 11.23 -9.05 -15.12
N GLY A 147 11.30 -9.31 -13.82
CA GLY A 147 12.32 -8.76 -12.91
C GLY A 147 11.99 -7.38 -12.32
N LYS A 148 10.86 -6.78 -12.70
CA LYS A 148 10.40 -5.48 -12.18
C LYS A 148 9.40 -5.65 -11.03
N GLN A 149 9.41 -4.70 -10.09
CA GLN A 149 8.54 -4.73 -8.92
C GLN A 149 7.59 -3.54 -8.98
N PRO A 150 6.28 -3.77 -9.21
CA PRO A 150 5.31 -2.68 -9.20
C PRO A 150 5.33 -1.92 -7.88
N MET A 151 5.54 -0.60 -7.92
CA MET A 151 5.51 0.26 -6.74
C MET A 151 4.24 1.15 -6.74
N VAL A 152 3.99 1.81 -5.62
CA VAL A 152 2.95 2.85 -5.48
C VAL A 152 3.59 4.21 -5.25
N CYS A 153 2.87 5.29 -5.56
CA CYS A 153 3.39 6.66 -5.54
C CYS A 153 4.23 7.07 -4.31
N SER A 154 3.80 6.71 -3.11
CA SER A 154 4.49 7.03 -1.85
C SER A 154 5.65 6.08 -1.56
N GLN A 155 5.54 4.82 -1.99
CA GLN A 155 6.65 3.87 -1.94
C GLN A 155 7.77 4.28 -2.88
N PHE A 156 7.47 4.75 -4.10
CA PHE A 156 8.47 5.28 -5.02
C PHE A 156 9.29 6.42 -4.40
N VAL A 157 8.60 7.40 -3.78
CA VAL A 157 9.28 8.50 -3.10
C VAL A 157 10.18 7.96 -1.99
N TYR A 158 9.67 7.11 -1.11
CA TYR A 158 10.47 6.53 -0.02
C TYR A 158 11.69 5.74 -0.55
N GLN A 159 11.50 4.93 -1.59
CA GLN A 159 12.54 4.10 -2.18
C GLN A 159 13.67 4.95 -2.78
N CYS A 160 13.38 6.11 -3.38
CA CYS A 160 14.41 7.03 -3.86
C CYS A 160 15.34 7.52 -2.74
N PHE A 161 14.81 7.71 -1.52
CA PHE A 161 15.62 8.08 -0.35
C PHE A 161 16.39 6.90 0.22
N GLU A 162 15.82 5.69 0.21
CA GLU A 162 16.52 4.47 0.63
C GLU A 162 17.69 4.14 -0.29
N ASP A 163 17.49 4.21 -1.61
CA ASP A 163 18.51 3.90 -2.61
C ASP A 163 19.66 4.92 -2.62
N ALA A 164 19.39 6.15 -2.19
CA ALA A 164 20.42 7.16 -1.97
C ALA A 164 21.34 6.84 -0.78
N GLY A 165 20.93 5.91 0.09
CA GLY A 165 21.71 5.36 1.19
C GLY A 165 21.44 6.00 2.56
N GLY A 166 22.05 5.41 3.59
CA GLY A 166 21.74 5.68 5.00
C GLY A 166 21.64 7.16 5.43
N PRO A 167 22.46 8.11 4.93
CA PRO A 167 22.30 9.53 5.28
C PRO A 167 20.97 10.17 4.83
N TYR A 168 20.29 9.59 3.84
CA TYR A 168 19.03 10.09 3.27
C TYR A 168 17.80 9.37 3.81
N HIS A 169 17.99 8.31 4.62
CA HIS A 169 16.93 7.48 5.17
C HIS A 169 15.80 8.31 5.83
N LEU A 170 14.55 7.98 5.50
CA LEU A 170 13.38 8.60 6.11
C LEU A 170 12.99 7.82 7.37
N ASP A 171 13.20 8.42 8.54
CA ASP A 171 12.91 7.80 9.85
C ASP A 171 11.40 7.82 10.10
N LEU A 172 10.72 6.81 9.57
CA LEU A 172 9.32 6.56 9.86
C LEU A 172 9.14 6.32 11.36
N ARG A 173 8.19 7.02 11.98
CA ARG A 173 7.76 6.64 13.34
C ARG A 173 7.24 5.22 13.27
N ASP A 174 7.74 4.33 14.12
CA ASP A 174 7.13 3.02 14.39
C ASP A 174 5.62 3.15 14.68
N ALA A 175 5.22 4.34 15.16
CA ALA A 175 3.86 4.74 15.43
C ALA A 175 3.00 5.10 14.19
N LEU A 176 3.52 5.13 12.95
CA LEU A 176 2.72 5.44 11.73
C LEU A 176 2.55 4.28 10.74
N LEU A 177 3.36 3.22 10.89
CA LEU A 177 2.84 1.85 10.68
C LEU A 177 1.70 1.50 11.66
N ALA A 178 1.32 2.44 12.54
CA ALA A 178 0.45 2.30 13.69
C ALA A 178 -0.51 3.48 13.98
N MET A 179 -1.03 4.29 13.05
CA MET A 179 -2.07 5.29 13.38
C MET A 179 -2.94 5.63 12.15
N ARG A 180 -4.29 5.68 12.19
CA ARG A 180 -5.25 6.07 13.25
C ARG A 180 -6.43 5.09 13.34
N PRO A 181 -7.08 4.90 14.51
CA PRO A 181 -8.35 4.20 14.59
C PRO A 181 -9.39 4.90 13.71
N LEU A 182 -9.97 4.17 12.76
CA LEU A 182 -11.24 4.54 12.15
C LEU A 182 -12.29 4.48 13.28
N MET A 183 -12.71 5.67 13.74
CA MET A 183 -13.71 5.91 14.79
C MET A 183 -13.28 5.56 16.22
N VAL A 184 -13.16 6.60 17.06
CA VAL A 184 -13.28 6.47 18.51
C VAL A 184 -14.73 6.07 18.80
N SER A 185 -14.99 4.79 19.04
CA SER A 185 -16.16 4.42 19.83
C SER A 185 -15.85 4.82 21.27
N ALA A 186 -16.71 5.68 21.82
CA ALA A 186 -16.71 5.94 23.24
C ALA A 186 -16.92 4.61 23.98
N GLU A 187 -16.16 4.43 25.06
CA GLU A 187 -16.17 3.32 26.02
C GLU A 187 -15.02 2.32 25.86
N GLY A 188 -14.03 2.49 26.75
CA GLY A 188 -12.82 1.70 26.81
C GLY A 188 -13.04 0.24 27.17
N GLY A 189 -12.40 -0.64 26.40
CA GLY A 189 -12.02 -1.98 26.79
C GLY A 189 -10.54 -2.19 26.45
N PRO A 190 -9.74 -2.84 27.30
CA PRO A 190 -8.34 -3.10 26.99
C PRO A 190 -8.18 -4.37 26.14
N ALA A 191 -7.21 -4.32 25.23
CA ALA A 191 -6.66 -5.40 24.38
C ALA A 191 -7.35 -5.67 23.02
N SER A 192 -6.79 -5.08 21.95
CA SER A 192 -6.60 -5.65 20.57
C SER A 192 -6.60 -4.60 19.44
N GLU A 193 -6.46 -3.29 19.72
CA GLU A 193 -6.52 -2.23 18.69
C GLU A 193 -5.18 -1.97 17.97
N ASP A 194 -4.09 -2.63 18.38
CA ASP A 194 -2.74 -2.35 17.89
C ASP A 194 -2.22 -3.30 16.79
N GLU A 195 -3.00 -4.30 16.37
CA GLU A 195 -2.56 -5.31 15.38
C GLU A 195 -3.30 -5.15 14.04
N SER A 196 -2.55 -5.24 12.94
CA SER A 196 -3.10 -5.27 11.57
C SER A 196 -3.83 -6.58 11.29
N THR A 197 -4.60 -6.62 10.20
CA THR A 197 -5.24 -7.88 9.79
C THR A 197 -4.19 -8.96 9.49
N LEU A 198 -3.04 -8.58 8.93
CA LEU A 198 -1.93 -9.51 8.68
C LEU A 198 -1.35 -10.10 9.97
N ASP A 199 -1.14 -9.27 11.00
CA ASP A 199 -0.60 -9.71 12.30
C ASP A 199 -1.51 -10.77 12.92
N ARG A 200 -2.82 -10.51 12.90
CA ARG A 200 -3.84 -11.43 13.43
C ARG A 200 -3.87 -12.75 12.65
N VAL A 201 -3.74 -12.69 11.31
CA VAL A 201 -3.66 -13.90 10.47
C VAL A 201 -2.39 -14.70 10.78
N MET A 202 -1.24 -14.03 10.88
CA MET A 202 0.04 -14.69 11.19
C MET A 202 -0.01 -15.39 12.54
N ARG A 203 -0.45 -14.67 13.58
CA ARG A 203 -0.63 -15.22 14.93
C ARG A 203 -1.51 -16.47 14.89
N ARG A 204 -2.65 -16.39 14.19
CA ARG A 204 -3.59 -17.53 14.09
C ARG A 204 -2.98 -18.75 13.39
N VAL A 205 -2.22 -18.53 12.33
CA VAL A 205 -1.52 -19.60 11.59
C VAL A 205 -0.43 -20.24 12.44
N GLU A 206 0.29 -19.46 13.25
CA GLU A 206 1.34 -19.95 14.14
C GLU A 206 0.77 -20.73 15.34
N GLU A 207 -0.35 -20.30 15.91
CA GLU A 207 -1.02 -20.94 17.05
C GLU A 207 -1.70 -22.28 16.68
N GLU A 208 -2.42 -22.35 15.55
CA GLU A 208 -3.16 -23.56 15.16
C GLU A 208 -2.26 -24.63 14.52
N GLY A 209 -1.11 -24.24 13.95
CA GLY A 209 -0.27 -25.10 13.13
C GLY A 209 -0.83 -25.29 11.70
N SER A 210 0.06 -25.30 10.71
CA SER A 210 -0.32 -25.32 9.29
C SER A 210 -1.19 -26.52 8.85
N PRO A 211 -0.98 -27.78 9.30
CA PRO A 211 -1.71 -28.92 8.73
C PRO A 211 -3.20 -28.97 9.06
N GLN A 212 -3.59 -28.69 10.31
CA GLN A 212 -5.00 -28.71 10.75
C GLN A 212 -5.78 -27.54 10.13
N LEU A 213 -5.14 -26.39 10.06
CA LEU A 213 -5.69 -25.19 9.45
C LEU A 213 -5.80 -25.36 7.92
N GLU A 214 -4.79 -25.93 7.26
CA GLU A 214 -4.84 -26.27 5.84
C GLU A 214 -6.03 -27.19 5.50
N GLU A 215 -6.28 -28.22 6.31
CA GLU A 215 -7.42 -29.11 6.08
C GLU A 215 -8.76 -28.37 6.16
N ARG A 216 -8.93 -27.47 7.14
CA ARG A 216 -10.12 -26.63 7.29
C ARG A 216 -10.28 -25.65 6.12
N LEU A 217 -9.18 -25.02 5.71
CA LEU A 217 -9.18 -24.02 4.64
C LEU A 217 -9.37 -24.64 3.26
N LEU A 218 -8.88 -25.85 3.03
CA LEU A 218 -9.18 -26.64 1.83
C LEU A 218 -10.67 -26.96 1.75
N ARG A 219 -11.31 -27.29 2.88
CA ARG A 219 -12.77 -27.50 2.94
C ARG A 219 -13.57 -26.21 2.75
N ALA A 220 -13.05 -25.06 3.19
CA ALA A 220 -13.66 -23.74 2.98
C ALA A 220 -13.42 -23.19 1.56
N SER A 221 -12.31 -23.55 0.92
CA SER A 221 -11.90 -23.11 -0.42
C SER A 221 -12.51 -23.98 -1.53
N VAL A 222 -13.83 -24.00 -1.67
CA VAL A 222 -14.52 -24.79 -2.71
C VAL A 222 -14.52 -24.12 -4.09
N GLN A 223 -14.01 -22.88 -4.23
CA GLN A 223 -13.98 -22.18 -5.52
C GLN A 223 -12.56 -22.12 -6.11
N PRO A 224 -12.36 -22.54 -7.38
CA PRO A 224 -11.08 -22.40 -8.06
C PRO A 224 -10.77 -20.91 -8.28
N ALA A 225 -9.51 -20.55 -8.03
CA ALA A 225 -8.98 -19.20 -8.18
C ALA A 225 -8.85 -18.71 -9.64
N SER A 226 -9.28 -19.51 -10.62
CA SER A 226 -8.95 -19.31 -12.04
C SER A 226 -9.87 -18.34 -12.77
N THR A 227 -10.89 -17.77 -12.13
CA THR A 227 -11.71 -16.71 -12.69
C THR A 227 -11.69 -15.54 -11.74
N ALA A 228 -10.99 -14.47 -12.12
CA ALA A 228 -11.18 -13.18 -11.47
C ALA A 228 -12.70 -12.89 -11.47
N PRO A 229 -13.28 -12.44 -10.34
CA PRO A 229 -14.68 -12.01 -10.35
C PRO A 229 -14.90 -11.03 -11.50
N ASP A 230 -15.99 -11.19 -12.25
CA ASP A 230 -16.35 -10.35 -13.42
C ASP A 230 -16.67 -8.89 -13.01
N GLU A 231 -16.74 -8.65 -11.71
CA GLU A 231 -16.99 -7.36 -11.07
C GLU A 231 -15.93 -6.34 -11.49
N SER A 232 -16.37 -5.15 -11.88
CA SER A 232 -15.45 -4.08 -12.25
C SER A 232 -14.65 -3.59 -11.04
N GLU A 233 -13.45 -3.04 -11.25
CA GLU A 233 -12.66 -2.47 -10.15
C GLU A 233 -13.40 -1.29 -9.50
N GLU A 234 -14.13 -0.50 -10.29
CA GLU A 234 -14.88 0.66 -9.82
C GLU A 234 -16.05 0.26 -8.91
N GLU A 235 -16.79 -0.80 -9.25
CA GLU A 235 -17.85 -1.34 -8.39
C GLU A 235 -17.30 -1.85 -7.06
N LEU A 236 -16.17 -2.58 -7.08
CA LEU A 236 -15.53 -3.06 -5.86
C LEU A 236 -15.05 -1.91 -4.96
N LEU A 237 -14.51 -0.84 -5.54
CA LEU A 237 -14.11 0.35 -4.80
C LEU A 237 -15.33 1.08 -4.22
N ALA A 238 -16.40 1.25 -5.00
CA ALA A 238 -17.64 1.87 -4.53
C ALA A 238 -18.26 1.10 -3.35
N GLU A 239 -18.38 -0.23 -3.47
CA GLU A 239 -18.86 -1.09 -2.39
C GLU A 239 -17.95 -1.01 -1.15
N LEU A 240 -16.63 -0.95 -1.33
CA LEU A 240 -15.69 -0.83 -0.21
C LEU A 240 -15.87 0.50 0.52
N ARG A 241 -15.98 1.61 -0.21
CA ARG A 241 -16.23 2.93 0.37
C ARG A 241 -17.49 2.91 1.23
N ASP A 242 -18.58 2.39 0.68
CA ASP A 242 -19.87 2.33 1.38
C ASP A 242 -19.79 1.43 2.61
N ALA A 243 -19.08 0.29 2.52
CA ALA A 243 -18.84 -0.60 3.65
C ALA A 243 -18.01 0.05 4.77
N LEU A 244 -16.94 0.79 4.42
CA LEU A 244 -16.08 1.52 5.36
C LEU A 244 -16.81 2.66 6.09
N GLN A 245 -17.84 3.23 5.47
CA GLN A 245 -18.66 4.31 6.03
C GLN A 245 -19.92 3.81 6.74
N SER A 246 -20.22 2.51 6.65
CA SER A 246 -21.41 1.95 7.29
C SER A 246 -21.31 1.99 8.81
N VAL A 247 -22.45 2.16 9.47
CA VAL A 247 -22.56 2.21 10.95
C VAL A 247 -22.68 0.79 11.55
N GLU A 248 -22.38 -0.26 10.77
CA GLU A 248 -22.39 -1.62 11.29
C GLU A 248 -21.31 -1.78 12.36
N ALA A 249 -21.68 -2.41 13.48
CA ALA A 249 -20.74 -2.67 14.55
C ALA A 249 -19.58 -3.54 14.04
N PRO A 250 -18.34 -3.26 14.48
CA PRO A 250 -17.20 -4.14 14.19
C PRO A 250 -17.51 -5.57 14.65
N VAL A 251 -17.13 -6.55 13.84
CA VAL A 251 -17.23 -7.97 14.19
C VAL A 251 -16.07 -8.33 15.13
N SER A 252 -16.06 -9.57 15.65
CA SER A 252 -14.87 -10.15 16.31
C SER A 252 -13.59 -9.78 15.55
N PRO A 253 -12.55 -9.30 16.25
CA PRO A 253 -11.28 -8.92 15.66
C PRO A 253 -10.52 -10.12 15.09
N GLU A 254 -10.85 -11.33 15.54
CA GLU A 254 -10.23 -12.56 15.07
C GLU A 254 -10.59 -12.84 13.60
N PRO A 255 -9.58 -13.16 12.76
CA PRO A 255 -9.81 -13.44 11.35
C PRO A 255 -10.54 -14.76 11.17
N GLU A 256 -11.56 -14.75 10.31
CA GLU A 256 -12.30 -15.95 9.90
C GLU A 256 -11.48 -16.75 8.87
N ASP A 257 -11.82 -18.03 8.71
CA ASP A 257 -11.10 -18.97 7.83
C ASP A 257 -11.00 -18.44 6.38
N ASP A 258 -12.01 -17.74 5.87
CA ASP A 258 -12.00 -17.16 4.53
C ASP A 258 -11.02 -15.96 4.39
N VAL A 259 -10.92 -15.12 5.42
CA VAL A 259 -9.94 -14.03 5.53
C VAL A 259 -8.52 -14.59 5.58
N ILE A 260 -8.29 -15.62 6.40
CA ILE A 260 -6.98 -16.31 6.49
C ILE A 260 -6.61 -16.90 5.13
N ALA A 261 -7.55 -17.59 4.46
CA ALA A 261 -7.31 -18.20 3.16
C ALA A 261 -6.95 -17.16 2.08
N VAL A 262 -7.68 -16.05 2.02
CA VAL A 262 -7.45 -15.05 0.97
C VAL A 262 -6.16 -14.27 1.19
N ILE A 263 -5.84 -13.89 2.44
CA ILE A 263 -4.58 -13.20 2.77
C ILE A 263 -3.39 -14.13 2.52
N SER A 264 -3.50 -15.42 2.90
CA SER A 264 -2.43 -16.40 2.63
C SER A 264 -2.16 -16.58 1.14
N ARG A 265 -3.20 -16.62 0.31
CA ARG A 265 -3.07 -16.70 -1.14
C ARG A 265 -2.49 -15.43 -1.74
N PHE A 266 -2.96 -14.26 -1.27
CA PHE A 266 -2.42 -12.98 -1.69
C PHE A 266 -0.92 -12.87 -1.36
N ALA A 267 -0.52 -13.25 -0.14
CA ALA A 267 0.87 -13.28 0.29
C ALA A 267 1.74 -14.19 -0.59
N GLN A 268 1.25 -15.37 -0.97
CA GLN A 268 1.96 -16.27 -1.88
C GLN A 268 2.12 -15.68 -3.29
N ALA A 269 1.07 -15.04 -3.81
CA ALA A 269 1.12 -14.39 -5.11
C ALA A 269 2.14 -13.25 -5.13
N VAL A 270 2.13 -12.39 -4.10
CA VAL A 270 3.12 -11.30 -3.93
C VAL A 270 4.53 -11.87 -3.74
N HIS A 271 4.71 -12.93 -2.94
CA HIS A 271 6.02 -13.55 -2.81
C HIS A 271 6.54 -14.12 -4.15
N ALA A 272 5.65 -14.70 -4.97
CA ALA A 272 6.02 -15.25 -6.26
C ALA A 272 6.45 -14.20 -7.32
N THR A 273 6.12 -12.91 -7.14
CA THR A 273 6.63 -11.84 -8.02
C THR A 273 8.05 -11.42 -7.67
N HIS A 274 8.55 -11.74 -6.48
CA HIS A 274 9.89 -11.32 -6.06
C HIS A 274 10.99 -11.95 -6.95
N PRO A 275 12.01 -11.21 -7.41
CA PRO A 275 13.05 -11.72 -8.31
C PRO A 275 13.78 -12.96 -7.78
N GLU A 276 14.06 -12.99 -6.46
CA GLU A 276 14.74 -14.11 -5.80
C GLU A 276 13.85 -15.34 -5.58
N SER A 277 12.55 -15.26 -5.89
CA SER A 277 11.64 -16.38 -5.71
C SER A 277 11.93 -17.49 -6.73
N GLY A 278 12.40 -18.62 -6.21
CA GLY A 278 12.67 -19.82 -6.99
C GLY A 278 11.40 -20.41 -7.65
N PRO A 279 11.55 -21.31 -8.64
CA PRO A 279 10.43 -21.95 -9.33
C PRO A 279 9.44 -22.64 -8.39
N GLU A 280 9.91 -23.16 -7.26
CA GLU A 280 9.08 -23.82 -6.24
C GLU A 280 8.10 -22.86 -5.57
N VAL A 281 8.53 -21.64 -5.23
CA VAL A 281 7.67 -20.60 -4.62
C VAL A 281 6.55 -20.19 -5.60
N ARG A 282 6.90 -20.01 -6.88
CA ARG A 282 5.94 -19.67 -7.93
C ARG A 282 4.93 -20.81 -8.15
N LEU A 283 5.39 -22.05 -8.13
CA LEU A 283 4.51 -23.22 -8.23
C LEU A 283 3.58 -23.35 -7.01
N MET A 284 4.07 -23.10 -5.79
CA MET A 284 3.23 -23.10 -4.59
C MET A 284 2.14 -22.03 -4.64
N ALA A 285 2.46 -20.82 -5.13
CA ALA A 285 1.46 -19.76 -5.29
C ALA A 285 0.28 -20.15 -6.18
N THR A 286 0.48 -21.05 -7.14
CA THR A 286 -0.61 -21.58 -7.99
C THR A 286 -1.43 -22.70 -7.33
N ARG A 287 -0.86 -23.40 -6.35
CA ARG A 287 -1.54 -24.51 -5.64
C ARG A 287 -2.45 -24.01 -4.51
N GLY A 288 -2.12 -22.84 -3.94
CA GLY A 288 -2.82 -22.26 -2.81
C GLY A 288 -2.55 -22.99 -1.50
N GLY A 289 -3.32 -22.67 -0.46
CA GLY A 289 -3.10 -23.15 0.91
C GLY A 289 -2.56 -22.04 1.81
N VAL A 290 -2.05 -22.42 2.98
CA VAL A 290 -1.41 -21.48 3.92
C VAL A 290 0.10 -21.61 3.81
N SER A 291 0.80 -20.47 3.77
CA SER A 291 2.25 -20.48 3.74
C SER A 291 2.76 -19.44 4.72
N LEU A 292 3.20 -19.90 5.89
CA LEU A 292 3.82 -19.04 6.89
C LEU A 292 5.07 -18.31 6.33
N PRO A 293 5.94 -18.94 5.50
CA PRO A 293 7.01 -18.21 4.82
C PRO A 293 6.50 -17.07 3.93
N ALA A 294 5.40 -17.27 3.18
CA ALA A 294 4.83 -16.21 2.35
C ALA A 294 4.21 -15.09 3.19
N LEU A 295 3.52 -15.42 4.29
CA LEU A 295 2.98 -14.43 5.23
C LEU A 295 4.10 -13.61 5.88
N ARG A 296 5.19 -14.26 6.32
CA ARG A 296 6.39 -13.58 6.85
C ARG A 296 7.07 -12.73 5.81
N PHE A 297 7.14 -13.19 4.56
CA PHE A 297 7.62 -12.38 3.44
C PHE A 297 6.75 -11.13 3.31
N LEU A 298 5.42 -11.26 3.20
CA LEU A 298 4.51 -10.12 3.09
C LEU A 298 4.66 -9.16 4.28
N HIS A 299 4.74 -9.68 5.51
CA HIS A 299 4.98 -8.87 6.70
C HIS A 299 6.34 -8.16 6.67
N SER A 300 7.40 -8.79 6.15
CA SER A 300 8.70 -8.12 5.97
C SER A 300 8.62 -6.95 4.98
N GLN A 301 7.70 -7.00 4.02
CA GLN A 301 7.45 -5.91 3.08
C GLN A 301 6.63 -4.76 3.69
N GLN A 302 6.06 -4.94 4.89
CA GLN A 302 5.32 -3.87 5.56
C GLN A 302 6.22 -2.66 5.86
N ALA A 303 7.49 -2.89 6.20
CA ALA A 303 8.44 -1.83 6.50
C ALA A 303 8.76 -0.93 5.28
N VAL A 304 8.54 -1.43 4.06
CA VAL A 304 8.74 -0.66 2.82
C VAL A 304 7.44 -0.15 2.23
N PHE A 305 6.29 -0.55 2.78
CA PHE A 305 5.00 -0.04 2.36
C PHE A 305 4.72 1.29 3.07
N VAL A 306 5.00 2.38 2.35
CA VAL A 306 4.81 3.75 2.82
C VAL A 306 3.57 4.34 2.17
N THR A 307 2.69 4.94 2.98
CA THR A 307 1.49 5.65 2.52
C THR A 307 1.75 7.15 2.41
N PRO A 308 0.89 7.91 1.70
CA PRO A 308 0.99 9.37 1.68
C PRO A 308 0.84 9.99 3.08
N ALA A 309 0.10 9.34 3.98
CA ALA A 309 -0.06 9.80 5.36
C ALA A 309 1.24 9.72 6.16
N ASP A 310 2.04 8.67 5.91
CA ASP A 310 3.35 8.49 6.54
C ASP A 310 4.33 9.58 6.12
N LEU A 311 4.32 9.95 4.84
CA LEU A 311 5.13 11.05 4.34
C LEU A 311 4.62 12.42 4.81
N LEU A 312 3.33 12.55 5.18
CA LEU A 312 2.73 13.82 5.61
C LEU A 312 3.20 14.25 6.99
N ASP A 313 3.07 13.36 7.98
CA ASP A 313 3.31 13.62 9.41
C ASP A 313 4.03 12.45 10.11
N GLY A 314 4.39 11.41 9.35
CA GLY A 314 4.87 10.14 9.89
C GLY A 314 6.36 10.00 10.07
N CYS A 315 7.15 10.73 9.30
CA CYS A 315 8.60 10.72 9.42
C CYS A 315 9.08 11.69 10.51
N LYS A 316 9.96 11.23 11.41
CA LYS A 316 10.55 12.04 12.50
C LYS A 316 11.50 13.12 11.98
N ASN A 317 12.15 12.86 10.86
CA ASN A 317 13.20 13.70 10.26
C ASN A 317 12.73 14.54 9.07
N LEU A 318 11.45 14.47 8.72
CA LEU A 318 10.83 15.40 7.79
C LEU A 318 10.26 16.62 8.53
N THR A 319 10.46 17.81 7.95
CA THR A 319 9.83 19.04 8.42
C THR A 319 8.88 19.57 7.36
N ARG A 320 7.66 19.92 7.76
CA ARG A 320 6.73 20.64 6.91
C ARG A 320 7.21 22.07 6.71
N ILE A 321 7.60 22.41 5.49
CA ILE A 321 8.11 23.74 5.14
C ILE A 321 6.99 24.66 4.62
N GLY A 322 5.86 24.10 4.21
CA GLY A 322 4.68 24.88 3.89
C GLY A 322 3.56 24.11 3.21
N THR A 323 2.67 24.88 2.58
CA THR A 323 1.53 24.38 1.82
C THR A 323 1.31 25.26 0.60
N ILE A 324 0.99 24.62 -0.53
CA ILE A 324 0.59 25.24 -1.80
C ILE A 324 -0.88 24.90 -2.05
N ASP A 325 -1.67 25.87 -2.51
CA ASP A 325 -3.08 25.72 -2.86
C ASP A 325 -3.33 26.57 -4.12
N ILE A 326 -3.68 25.92 -5.24
CA ILE A 326 -3.79 26.53 -6.58
C ILE A 326 -5.08 26.04 -7.26
#